data_AF-A0A848T4Y4-F1
#
_entry.id   AF-A0A848T4Y4-F1
#
_cell.length_a   1.000
_cell.length_b   1.000
_cell.length_c   1.000
_cell.angle_alpha   90.00
_cell.angle_beta   90.00
_cell.angle_gamma   90.00
#
_symmetry.space_group_name_H-M   'P 1'
#
loop_
_entity.id
_entity.type
_entity.pdbx_description
1 polymer ?
#
loop_
_entity_poly.entity_id
_entity_poly.type
_entity_poly.pdbx_seq_one_letter_code
_entity_poly.pdbx_strand_id
1 'polypeptide(L)'
;MQFSVVFRVGATLIALGALAGCDSAEERAEKHFENGVELMEAGDLDRALVEFRNVFVLDPENIEARMVYADAARDAGRVPESYAAYLRVVEAMPDHLEARLALARLAIESQAWDEAERHGGALIEAEAAIEGVETVKLALAFKQAALENNSATMRELTRQAEDLFADNRDDTILQKFLIEGLARDGRTDRALEVLSVALDQNPTDRSLYFVRARLLIVLGDDQALEQHLRETVARFPEDDESKALLTRQLAGAGRIDDAEAFLRDQIAQSEAPESSHVTLVTFLRQTRGNEAALDELDAAIETYEANRLFRALRAGIVYDEGDVDDAITIMQGVLDGAEPGEETNRFKITLAKMLSAPDQRPAAQAL
;
A
#
# COMPACT_ATOMS: atom_id res chain seq x y z
N MET A 1 36.19 -68.81 74.55
CA MET A 1 35.45 -67.52 74.63
C MET A 1 35.59 -66.83 73.29
N GLN A 2 34.61 -66.22 72.63
CA GLN A 2 33.15 -66.20 72.63
C GLN A 2 32.82 -65.26 71.43
N PHE A 3 31.70 -65.46 70.75
CA PHE A 3 31.06 -64.55 69.77
C PHE A 3 31.54 -64.50 68.31
N SER A 4 30.72 -65.17 67.50
CA SER A 4 30.35 -64.94 66.11
C SER A 4 29.78 -63.54 65.84
N VAL A 5 30.12 -62.93 64.69
CA VAL A 5 29.19 -62.06 63.93
C VAL A 5 29.43 -62.26 62.42
N VAL A 6 28.36 -62.69 61.76
CA VAL A 6 28.16 -62.72 60.30
C VAL A 6 27.77 -61.31 59.86
N PHE A 7 28.33 -60.76 58.77
CA PHE A 7 27.59 -59.78 57.96
C PHE A 7 28.05 -59.71 56.49
N ARG A 8 27.16 -60.23 55.63
CA ARG A 8 26.74 -59.78 54.29
C ARG A 8 27.77 -59.30 53.26
N VAL A 9 27.88 -60.12 52.21
CA VAL A 9 28.22 -59.74 50.83
C VAL A 9 27.30 -58.62 50.35
N GLY A 10 27.89 -57.49 49.99
CA GLY A 10 27.23 -56.42 49.23
C GLY A 10 28.11 -56.09 48.02
N ALA A 11 27.69 -56.53 46.83
CA ALA A 11 28.34 -56.19 45.58
C ALA A 11 28.08 -54.71 45.26
N THR A 12 29.12 -53.89 45.28
CA THR A 12 29.06 -52.50 44.81
C THR A 12 29.20 -52.49 43.30
N LEU A 13 28.05 -52.46 42.60
CA LEU A 13 27.96 -52.07 41.20
C LEU A 13 28.26 -50.57 41.12
N ILE A 14 29.44 -50.22 40.61
CA ILE A 14 29.75 -48.86 40.17
C ILE A 14 28.95 -48.63 38.88
N ALA A 15 27.78 -48.02 39.02
CA ALA A 15 27.07 -47.45 37.90
C ALA A 15 27.86 -46.21 37.42
N LEU A 16 28.59 -46.34 36.32
CA LEU A 16 28.98 -45.17 35.52
C LEU A 16 27.67 -44.57 34.97
N GLY A 17 27.21 -43.50 35.59
CA GLY A 17 26.13 -42.68 35.07
C GLY A 17 26.60 -42.02 33.77
N ALA A 18 25.98 -42.39 32.66
CA ALA A 18 26.02 -41.64 31.43
C ALA A 18 25.30 -40.31 31.65
N LEU A 19 26.06 -39.21 31.76
CA LEU A 19 25.54 -37.86 31.60
C LEU A 19 25.28 -37.66 30.10
N ALA A 20 24.10 -38.06 29.64
CA ALA A 20 23.52 -37.45 28.45
C ALA A 20 23.19 -36.00 28.86
N GLY A 21 23.98 -35.05 28.36
CA GLY A 21 23.87 -33.64 28.69
C GLY A 21 22.51 -33.09 28.28
N CYS A 22 21.80 -32.48 29.22
CA CYS A 22 20.71 -31.56 28.87
C CYS A 22 21.38 -30.24 28.46
N ASP A 23 21.13 -29.80 27.23
CA ASP A 23 21.60 -28.50 26.75
C ASP A 23 21.21 -27.38 27.74
N SER A 24 22.13 -26.45 27.99
CA SER A 24 21.88 -25.30 28.85
C SER A 24 20.80 -24.37 28.25
N ALA A 25 20.28 -23.42 29.04
CA ALA A 25 19.36 -22.42 28.49
C ALA A 25 20.04 -21.55 27.42
N GLU A 26 21.32 -21.23 27.62
CA GLU A 26 22.18 -20.50 26.70
C GLU A 26 22.45 -21.28 25.41
N GLU A 27 22.82 -22.56 25.50
CA GLU A 27 23.03 -23.42 24.32
C GLU A 27 21.75 -23.60 23.50
N ARG A 28 20.59 -23.67 24.16
CA ARG A 28 19.30 -23.71 23.46
C ARG A 28 18.95 -22.37 22.82
N ALA A 29 19.28 -21.25 23.47
CA ALA A 29 19.08 -19.92 22.92
C ALA A 29 19.93 -19.73 21.65
N GLU A 30 21.20 -20.11 21.71
CA GLU A 30 22.12 -20.07 20.56
C GLU A 30 21.59 -20.90 19.40
N LYS A 31 21.14 -22.13 19.66
CA LYS A 31 20.55 -22.98 18.62
C LYS A 31 19.32 -22.36 17.97
N HIS A 32 18.46 -21.71 18.75
CA HIS A 32 17.32 -20.97 18.20
C HIS A 32 17.78 -19.77 17.39
N PHE A 33 18.82 -19.06 17.82
CA PHE A 33 19.41 -17.95 17.07
C PHE A 33 19.98 -18.41 15.72
N GLU A 34 20.83 -19.44 15.70
CA GLU A 34 21.41 -20.03 14.49
C GLU A 34 20.32 -20.49 13.51
N ASN A 35 19.32 -21.24 13.98
CA ASN A 35 18.19 -21.67 13.14
C ASN A 35 17.41 -20.47 12.58
N GLY A 36 17.24 -19.41 13.37
CA GLY A 36 16.58 -18.19 12.93
C GLY A 36 17.34 -17.50 11.80
N VAL A 37 18.66 -17.40 11.90
CA VAL A 37 19.53 -16.85 10.85
C VAL A 37 19.45 -17.71 9.58
N GLU A 38 19.56 -19.04 9.69
CA GLU A 38 19.45 -19.95 8.54
C GLU A 38 18.10 -19.80 7.82
N LEU A 39 17.00 -19.66 8.56
CA LEU A 39 15.66 -19.45 8.00
C LEU A 39 15.54 -18.08 7.32
N MET A 40 16.16 -17.04 7.89
CA MET A 40 16.19 -15.70 7.30
C MET A 40 16.95 -15.70 5.97
N GLU A 41 18.12 -16.35 5.91
CA GLU A 41 18.89 -16.53 4.67
C GLU A 41 18.13 -17.34 3.62
N ALA A 42 17.29 -18.28 4.06
CA ALA A 42 16.40 -19.05 3.19
C ALA A 42 15.13 -18.27 2.75
N GLY A 43 14.91 -17.06 3.26
CA GLY A 43 13.73 -16.24 2.99
C GLY A 43 12.45 -16.66 3.74
N ASP A 44 12.54 -17.62 4.66
CA ASP A 44 11.44 -18.09 5.51
C ASP A 44 11.32 -17.19 6.75
N LEU A 45 11.03 -15.90 6.50
CA LEU A 45 11.03 -14.84 7.51
C LEU A 45 10.02 -15.13 8.64
N ASP A 46 8.86 -15.70 8.31
CA ASP A 46 7.83 -16.02 9.30
C ASP A 46 8.33 -17.03 10.34
N ARG A 47 9.07 -18.06 9.91
CA ARG A 47 9.64 -19.06 10.83
C ARG A 47 10.89 -18.53 11.52
N ALA A 48 11.72 -17.74 10.84
CA ALA A 48 12.86 -17.06 11.46
C ALA A 48 12.43 -16.23 12.69
N LEU A 49 11.35 -15.44 12.54
CA LEU A 49 10.80 -14.64 13.64
C LEU A 49 10.32 -15.49 14.83
N VAL A 50 9.86 -16.73 14.60
CA VAL A 50 9.49 -17.65 15.69
C VAL A 50 10.73 -18.13 16.43
N GLU A 51 11.78 -18.52 15.71
CA GLU A 51 13.05 -18.96 16.31
C GLU A 51 13.69 -17.85 17.16
N PHE A 52 13.78 -16.62 16.63
CA PHE A 52 14.27 -15.48 17.41
C PHE A 52 13.42 -15.17 18.65
N ARG A 53 12.10 -15.32 18.59
CA ARG A 53 11.24 -15.18 19.79
C ARG A 53 11.55 -16.23 20.85
N ASN A 54 11.95 -17.44 20.47
CA ASN A 54 12.39 -18.47 21.41
C ASN A 54 13.72 -18.09 22.10
N VAL A 55 14.60 -17.36 21.41
CA VAL A 55 15.80 -16.77 22.03
C VAL A 55 15.40 -15.87 23.18
N PHE A 56 14.43 -14.96 22.98
CA PHE A 56 13.98 -14.04 24.03
C PHE A 56 13.35 -14.71 25.25
N VAL A 57 12.82 -15.94 25.09
CA VAL A 57 12.29 -16.73 26.21
C VAL A 57 13.41 -17.29 27.09
N LEU A 58 14.54 -17.65 26.48
CA LEU A 58 15.68 -18.28 27.14
C LEU A 58 16.72 -17.26 27.62
N ASP A 59 16.92 -16.21 26.84
CA ASP A 59 17.81 -15.08 27.09
C ASP A 59 17.10 -13.75 26.70
N PRO A 60 16.36 -13.14 27.63
CA PRO A 60 15.65 -11.89 27.38
C PRO A 60 16.54 -10.68 27.09
N GLU A 61 17.82 -10.72 27.48
CA GLU A 61 18.75 -9.59 27.35
C GLU A 61 19.62 -9.69 26.09
N ASN A 62 19.40 -10.71 25.26
CA ASN A 62 20.14 -10.92 24.01
C ASN A 62 19.89 -9.78 23.01
N ILE A 63 20.78 -8.80 22.97
CA ILE A 63 20.64 -7.63 22.10
C ILE A 63 20.84 -8.01 20.63
N GLU A 64 21.78 -8.90 20.33
CA GLU A 64 22.05 -9.35 18.96
C GLU A 64 20.81 -10.02 18.36
N ALA A 65 20.19 -10.96 19.07
CA ALA A 65 18.94 -11.58 18.63
C ALA A 65 17.80 -10.58 18.47
N ARG A 66 17.74 -9.52 19.29
CA ARG A 66 16.74 -8.45 19.14
C ARG A 66 16.99 -7.60 17.90
N MET A 67 18.25 -7.31 17.57
CA MET A 67 18.63 -6.60 16.35
C MET A 67 18.26 -7.42 15.11
N VAL A 68 18.68 -8.69 15.05
CA VAL A 68 18.41 -9.57 13.90
C VAL A 68 16.90 -9.83 13.74
N TYR A 69 16.16 -9.99 14.85
CA TYR A 69 14.70 -10.05 14.80
C TYR A 69 14.09 -8.78 14.21
N ALA A 70 14.61 -7.62 14.57
CA ALA A 70 14.09 -6.35 14.09
C ALA A 70 14.33 -6.19 12.58
N ASP A 71 15.50 -6.57 12.07
CA ASP A 71 15.79 -6.64 10.63
C ASP A 71 14.87 -7.63 9.91
N ALA A 72 14.76 -8.87 10.39
CA ALA A 72 13.87 -9.88 9.81
C ALA A 72 12.40 -9.43 9.80
N ALA A 73 11.95 -8.75 10.86
CA ALA A 73 10.59 -8.24 10.96
C ALA A 73 10.34 -7.10 9.96
N ARG A 74 11.34 -6.24 9.72
CA ARG A 74 11.26 -5.19 8.70
C ARG A 74 11.13 -5.82 7.31
N ASP A 75 11.99 -6.78 7.00
CA ASP A 75 12.03 -7.43 5.69
C ASP A 75 10.75 -8.24 5.42
N ALA A 76 10.10 -8.73 6.49
CA ALA A 76 8.77 -9.37 6.42
C ALA A 76 7.60 -8.37 6.29
N GLY A 77 7.88 -7.06 6.19
CA GLY A 77 6.86 -6.00 6.16
C GLY A 77 6.16 -5.78 7.50
N ARG A 78 6.64 -6.39 8.60
CA ARG A 78 6.08 -6.25 9.95
C ARG A 78 6.69 -5.03 10.66
N VAL A 79 6.53 -3.86 10.04
CA VAL A 79 7.11 -2.59 10.48
C VAL A 79 6.86 -2.28 11.97
N PRO A 80 5.64 -2.47 12.53
CA PRO A 80 5.42 -2.21 13.96
C PRO A 80 6.21 -3.13 14.90
N GLU A 81 6.41 -4.39 14.52
CA GLU A 81 7.18 -5.35 15.32
C GLU A 81 8.68 -5.02 15.28
N SER A 82 9.16 -4.66 14.10
CA SER A 82 10.54 -4.22 13.87
C SER A 82 10.88 -2.98 14.71
N TYR A 83 10.05 -1.94 14.62
CA TYR A 83 10.22 -0.72 15.40
C TYR A 83 10.28 -1.00 16.91
N ALA A 84 9.34 -1.81 17.43
CA ALA A 84 9.30 -2.16 18.84
C ALA A 84 10.53 -2.97 19.30
N ALA A 85 11.14 -3.76 18.41
CA ALA A 85 12.34 -4.52 18.72
C ALA A 85 13.58 -3.62 18.79
N TYR A 86 13.82 -2.75 17.80
CA TYR A 86 14.90 -1.76 17.87
C TYR A 86 14.75 -0.80 19.04
N LEU A 87 13.52 -0.39 19.38
CA LEU A 87 13.28 0.49 20.52
C LEU A 87 13.78 -0.15 21.82
N ARG A 88 13.52 -1.45 22.04
CA ARG A 88 14.04 -2.17 23.21
C ARG A 88 15.56 -2.25 23.22
N VAL A 89 16.20 -2.31 22.05
CA VAL A 89 17.66 -2.24 21.96
C VAL A 89 18.17 -0.88 22.46
N VAL A 90 17.56 0.22 22.02
CA VAL A 90 17.93 1.58 22.46
C VAL A 90 17.55 1.86 23.92
N GLU A 91 16.49 1.24 24.45
CA GLU A 91 16.15 1.30 25.89
C GLU A 91 17.23 0.65 26.76
N ALA A 92 17.79 -0.49 26.32
CA ALA A 92 18.86 -1.19 27.03
C ALA A 92 20.24 -0.55 26.79
N MET A 93 20.50 -0.08 25.57
CA MET A 93 21.75 0.54 25.15
C MET A 93 21.47 1.85 24.41
N PRO A 94 21.37 2.98 25.14
CA PRO A 94 21.05 4.27 24.56
C PRO A 94 22.00 4.75 23.47
N ASP A 95 23.25 4.28 23.44
CA ASP A 95 24.26 4.69 22.44
C ASP A 95 24.41 3.69 21.29
N HIS A 96 23.48 2.74 21.12
CA HIS A 96 23.50 1.81 19.99
C HIS A 96 23.09 2.54 18.70
N LEU A 97 24.09 2.99 17.94
CA LEU A 97 23.90 3.88 16.79
C LEU A 97 23.14 3.18 15.64
N GLU A 98 23.40 1.91 15.37
CA GLU A 98 22.73 1.13 14.32
C GLU A 98 21.23 0.98 14.60
N ALA A 99 20.85 0.69 15.85
CA ALA A 99 19.44 0.64 16.26
C ALA A 99 18.76 2.01 16.14
N ARG A 100 19.46 3.10 16.49
CA ARG A 100 18.97 4.46 16.31
C ARG A 100 18.80 4.82 14.84
N LEU A 101 19.74 4.43 13.98
CA LEU A 101 19.64 4.63 12.54
C LEU A 101 18.41 3.92 11.98
N ALA A 102 18.21 2.65 12.34
CA ALA A 102 17.04 1.89 11.90
C ALA A 102 15.72 2.54 12.36
N LEU A 103 15.63 2.95 13.64
CA LEU A 103 14.46 3.67 14.16
C LEU A 103 14.22 4.99 13.43
N ALA A 104 15.26 5.78 13.17
CA ALA A 104 15.13 7.04 12.46
C ALA A 104 14.62 6.83 11.02
N ARG A 105 15.15 5.83 10.30
CA ARG A 105 14.71 5.48 8.94
C ARG A 105 13.26 5.00 8.91
N LEU A 106 12.88 4.06 9.79
CA LEU A 106 11.50 3.58 9.91
C LEU A 106 10.52 4.69 10.25
N ALA A 107 10.94 5.62 11.14
CA ALA A 107 10.15 6.78 11.51
C ALA A 107 9.98 7.76 10.34
N ILE A 108 11.01 8.00 9.53
CA ILE A 108 10.93 8.82 8.31
C ILE A 108 9.96 8.20 7.30
N GLU A 109 10.09 6.90 7.03
CA GLU A 109 9.23 6.17 6.08
C GLU A 109 7.76 6.22 6.52
N SER A 110 7.52 6.07 7.82
CA SER A 110 6.19 6.14 8.44
C SER A 110 5.72 7.57 8.72
N GLN A 111 6.49 8.60 8.35
CA GLN A 111 6.23 10.01 8.60
C GLN A 111 6.07 10.40 10.09
N ALA A 112 6.61 9.59 11.01
CA ALA A 112 6.66 9.86 12.45
C ALA A 112 7.84 10.80 12.78
N TRP A 113 7.72 12.08 12.38
CA TRP A 113 8.84 13.03 12.40
C TRP A 113 9.41 13.32 13.80
N ASP A 114 8.60 13.31 14.85
CA ASP A 114 9.09 13.50 16.23
C ASP A 114 10.03 12.36 16.67
N GLU A 115 9.72 11.13 16.24
CA GLU A 115 10.56 9.95 16.50
C GLU A 115 11.82 9.97 15.63
N ALA A 116 11.67 10.36 14.35
CA ALA A 116 12.80 10.53 13.44
C ALA A 116 13.80 11.57 13.96
N GLU A 117 13.32 12.69 14.49
CA GLU A 117 14.16 13.72 15.10
C GLU A 117 14.82 13.21 16.39
N ARG A 118 14.10 12.46 17.23
CA ARG A 118 14.69 11.89 18.46
C ARG A 118 15.83 10.93 18.18
N HIS A 119 15.63 9.99 17.25
CA HIS A 119 16.63 8.97 16.96
C HIS A 119 17.72 9.50 16.03
N GLY A 120 17.35 10.26 14.99
CA GLY A 120 18.29 10.88 14.06
C GLY A 120 19.10 12.02 14.69
N GLY A 121 18.51 12.82 15.57
CA GLY A 121 19.19 13.86 16.33
C GLY A 121 20.31 13.28 17.20
N ALA A 122 20.06 12.16 17.88
CA ALA A 122 21.09 11.47 18.65
C ALA A 122 22.26 10.95 17.77
N LEU A 123 22.00 10.53 16.53
CA LEU A 123 23.06 10.15 15.58
C LEU A 123 23.90 11.36 15.17
N ILE A 124 23.25 12.51 14.94
CA ILE A 124 23.91 13.76 14.57
C ILE A 124 24.76 14.29 15.74
N GLU A 125 24.22 14.27 16.96
CA GLU A 125 24.94 14.68 18.18
C GLU A 125 26.15 13.80 18.47
N ALA A 126 26.05 12.50 18.21
CA ALA A 126 27.14 11.54 18.36
C ALA A 126 28.18 11.61 17.23
N GLU A 127 27.97 12.45 16.21
CA GLU A 127 28.79 12.52 14.98
C GLU A 127 28.97 11.12 14.35
N ALA A 128 27.88 10.34 14.33
CA ALA A 128 27.90 8.94 13.94
C ALA A 128 28.41 8.75 12.49
N ALA A 129 29.52 8.04 12.34
CA ALA A 129 30.14 7.73 11.04
C ALA A 129 29.72 6.35 10.53
N ILE A 130 28.40 6.11 10.42
CA ILE A 130 27.81 4.89 9.85
C ILE A 130 27.02 5.22 8.58
N GLU A 131 27.00 4.29 7.63
CA GLU A 131 26.29 4.43 6.36
C GLU A 131 24.80 4.73 6.58
N GLY A 132 24.21 5.60 5.75
CA GLY A 132 22.80 6.00 5.87
C GLY A 132 22.50 7.15 6.85
N VAL A 133 23.44 7.53 7.74
CA VAL A 133 23.24 8.70 8.63
C VAL A 133 23.08 10.00 7.84
N GLU A 134 23.85 10.17 6.75
CA GLU A 134 23.74 11.38 5.93
C GLU A 134 22.36 11.47 5.26
N THR A 135 21.76 10.35 4.84
CA THR A 135 20.38 10.31 4.35
C THR A 135 19.40 10.81 5.41
N VAL A 136 19.51 10.32 6.64
CA VAL A 136 18.63 10.74 7.76
C VAL A 136 18.80 12.23 8.06
N LYS A 137 20.03 12.73 8.08
CA LYS A 137 20.33 14.14 8.31
C LYS A 137 19.73 15.03 7.21
N LEU A 138 19.90 14.65 5.93
CA LEU A 138 19.30 15.37 4.81
C LEU A 138 17.77 15.36 4.88
N ALA A 139 17.17 14.21 5.21
CA ALA A 139 15.73 14.07 5.39
C ALA A 139 15.15 15.01 6.46
N LEU A 140 15.77 15.04 7.64
CA LEU A 140 15.36 15.90 8.76
C LEU A 140 15.53 17.38 8.41
N ALA A 141 16.67 17.76 7.82
CA ALA A 141 16.92 19.13 7.39
C ALA A 141 15.94 19.58 6.30
N PHE A 142 15.62 18.70 5.35
CA PHE A 142 14.68 18.99 4.27
C PHE A 142 13.28 19.17 4.81
N LYS A 143 12.85 18.30 5.73
CA LYS A 143 11.57 18.42 6.44
C LYS A 143 11.48 19.75 7.19
N GLN A 144 12.50 20.12 7.93
CA GLN A 144 12.53 21.39 8.66
C GLN A 144 12.44 22.59 7.71
N ALA A 145 13.23 22.61 6.63
CA ALA A 145 13.17 23.66 5.62
C ALA A 145 11.78 23.75 4.96
N ALA A 146 11.11 22.61 4.74
CA ALA A 146 9.75 22.59 4.21
C ALA A 146 8.73 23.19 5.20
N LEU A 147 8.84 22.90 6.50
CA LEU A 147 7.99 23.50 7.55
C LEU A 147 8.18 25.02 7.64
N GLU A 148 9.42 25.48 7.46
CA GLU A 148 9.77 26.90 7.43
C GLU A 148 9.44 27.60 6.10
N ASN A 149 8.95 26.85 5.10
CA ASN A 149 8.78 27.30 3.71
C ASN A 149 10.07 27.89 3.10
N ASN A 150 11.24 27.43 3.55
CA ASN A 150 12.54 27.91 3.11
C ASN A 150 12.98 27.21 1.80
N SER A 151 12.47 27.72 0.69
CA SER A 151 12.73 27.16 -0.64
C SER A 151 14.21 27.22 -1.07
N ALA A 152 14.97 28.19 -0.56
CA ALA A 152 16.40 28.27 -0.86
C ALA A 152 17.18 27.14 -0.18
N THR A 153 16.88 26.84 1.09
CA THR A 153 17.47 25.71 1.80
C THR A 153 17.04 24.37 1.20
N MET A 154 15.76 24.21 0.84
CA MET A 154 15.30 22.98 0.18
C MET A 154 16.04 22.69 -1.13
N ARG A 155 16.31 23.71 -1.95
CA ARG A 155 17.12 23.59 -3.17
C ARG A 155 18.53 23.09 -2.90
N GLU A 156 19.18 23.67 -1.90
CA GLU A 156 20.56 23.29 -1.55
C GLU A 156 20.61 21.86 -0.99
N LEU A 157 19.64 21.47 -0.14
CA LEU A 157 19.52 20.10 0.36
C LEU A 157 19.21 19.10 -0.76
N THR A 158 18.42 19.49 -1.76
CA THR A 158 18.15 18.65 -2.95
C THR A 158 19.44 18.40 -3.73
N ARG A 159 20.30 19.43 -3.89
CA ARG A 159 21.61 19.29 -4.54
C ARG A 159 22.53 18.33 -3.76
N GLN A 160 22.55 18.42 -2.43
CA GLN A 160 23.31 17.50 -1.58
C GLN A 160 22.77 16.07 -1.67
N ALA A 161 21.44 15.91 -1.75
CA ALA A 161 20.80 14.62 -1.96
C ALA A 161 21.15 14.02 -3.34
N GLU A 162 21.28 14.84 -4.39
CA GLU A 162 21.77 14.37 -5.70
C GLU A 162 23.20 13.86 -5.66
N ASP A 163 24.09 14.58 -4.96
CA ASP A 163 25.49 14.19 -4.78
C ASP A 163 25.56 12.83 -4.05
N LEU A 164 24.79 12.67 -2.96
CA LEU A 164 24.72 11.41 -2.21
C LEU A 164 24.09 10.26 -3.02
N PHE A 165 23.09 10.56 -3.86
CA PHE A 165 22.38 9.58 -4.68
C PHE A 165 23.27 8.95 -5.76
N ALA A 166 24.37 9.61 -6.15
CA ALA A 166 25.32 9.06 -7.11
C ALA A 166 25.85 7.69 -6.68
N ASP A 167 26.10 7.53 -5.37
CA ASP A 167 26.67 6.34 -4.76
C ASP A 167 25.62 5.45 -4.04
N ASN A 168 24.42 5.99 -3.74
CA ASN A 168 23.38 5.33 -2.93
C ASN A 168 22.04 5.26 -3.69
N ARG A 169 22.05 4.65 -4.88
CA ARG A 169 20.90 4.68 -5.80
C ARG A 169 19.69 3.87 -5.35
N ASP A 170 19.87 2.99 -4.39
CA ASP A 170 18.90 2.08 -3.79
C ASP A 170 18.31 2.59 -2.48
N ASP A 171 18.81 3.71 -1.94
CA ASP A 171 18.22 4.33 -0.76
C ASP A 171 16.84 4.93 -1.09
N THR A 172 15.77 4.26 -0.65
CA THR A 172 14.37 4.63 -0.87
C THR A 172 13.98 5.97 -0.24
N ILE A 173 14.58 6.29 0.90
CA ILE A 173 14.36 7.55 1.60
C ILE A 173 14.96 8.69 0.76
N LEU A 174 16.19 8.49 0.28
CA LEU A 174 16.89 9.44 -0.57
C LEU A 174 16.14 9.67 -1.89
N GLN A 175 15.69 8.59 -2.55
CA GLN A 175 14.88 8.67 -3.76
C GLN A 175 13.62 9.53 -3.54
N LYS A 176 12.86 9.26 -2.47
CA LYS A 176 11.63 9.96 -2.16
C LYS A 176 11.85 11.46 -1.99
N PHE A 177 12.85 11.86 -1.20
CA PHE A 177 13.16 13.28 -1.00
C PHE A 177 13.73 13.93 -2.25
N LEU A 178 14.52 13.20 -3.02
CA LEU A 178 15.11 13.73 -4.23
C LEU A 178 14.03 13.99 -5.29
N ILE A 179 13.10 13.05 -5.52
CA ILE A 179 11.94 13.24 -6.37
C ILE A 179 11.13 14.46 -5.90
N GLU A 180 10.90 14.55 -4.58
CA GLU A 180 10.13 15.62 -3.97
C GLU A 180 10.76 17.01 -4.15
N GLY A 181 12.08 17.13 -3.93
CA GLY A 181 12.86 18.35 -4.09
C GLY A 181 12.97 18.79 -5.54
N LEU A 182 13.34 17.87 -6.43
CA LEU A 182 13.47 18.14 -7.86
C LEU A 182 12.14 18.60 -8.48
N ALA A 183 11.02 17.98 -8.09
CA ALA A 183 9.70 18.36 -8.55
C ALA A 183 9.33 19.80 -8.12
N ARG A 184 9.67 20.20 -6.89
CA ARG A 184 9.47 21.57 -6.41
C ARG A 184 10.35 22.59 -7.12
N ASP A 185 11.55 22.18 -7.50
CA ASP A 185 12.51 23.01 -8.21
C ASP A 185 12.21 23.14 -9.72
N GLY A 186 11.18 22.45 -10.21
CA GLY A 186 10.83 22.42 -11.63
C GLY A 186 11.78 21.58 -12.48
N ARG A 187 12.66 20.80 -11.86
CA ARG A 187 13.58 19.86 -12.53
C ARG A 187 12.91 18.51 -12.75
N THR A 188 11.74 18.55 -13.39
CA THR A 188 10.84 17.40 -13.54
C THR A 188 11.47 16.25 -14.31
N ASP A 189 12.27 16.52 -15.34
CA ASP A 189 12.99 15.47 -16.09
C ASP A 189 13.91 14.65 -15.19
N ARG A 190 14.67 15.34 -14.32
CA ARG A 190 15.56 14.68 -13.36
C ARG A 190 14.77 13.92 -12.31
N ALA A 191 13.61 14.44 -11.88
CA ALA A 191 12.72 13.73 -10.97
C ALA A 191 12.20 12.43 -11.59
N LEU A 192 11.87 12.44 -12.89
CA LEU A 192 11.46 11.25 -13.65
C LEU A 192 12.59 10.23 -13.77
N GLU A 193 13.85 10.66 -13.95
CA GLU A 193 15.00 9.74 -13.95
C GLU A 193 15.19 9.03 -12.61
N VAL A 194 15.09 9.76 -11.49
CA VAL A 194 15.19 9.16 -10.14
C VAL A 194 14.01 8.24 -9.89
N LEU A 195 12.81 8.62 -10.31
CA LEU A 195 11.61 7.79 -10.20
C LEU A 195 11.69 6.51 -11.05
N SER A 196 12.35 6.55 -12.21
CA SER A 196 12.61 5.34 -12.99
C SER A 196 13.43 4.33 -12.20
N VAL A 197 14.47 4.79 -11.49
CA VAL A 197 15.29 3.91 -10.61
C VAL A 197 14.43 3.31 -9.50
N ALA A 198 13.57 4.11 -8.87
CA ALA A 198 12.66 3.62 -7.83
C ALA A 198 11.67 2.57 -8.36
N LEU A 199 11.12 2.77 -9.58
CA LEU A 199 10.23 1.84 -10.24
C LEU A 199 10.92 0.54 -10.67
N ASP A 200 12.19 0.61 -11.10
CA ASP A 200 12.97 -0.59 -11.45
C ASP A 200 13.20 -1.48 -10.22
N GLN A 201 13.36 -0.87 -9.04
CA GLN A 201 13.53 -1.59 -7.77
C GLN A 201 12.21 -2.11 -7.20
N ASN A 202 11.14 -1.30 -7.30
CA ASN A 202 9.83 -1.60 -6.71
C ASN A 202 8.73 -1.53 -7.77
N PRO A 203 8.70 -2.44 -8.77
CA PRO A 203 7.79 -2.33 -9.90
C PRO A 203 6.34 -2.65 -9.54
N THR A 204 6.06 -3.06 -8.30
CA THR A 204 4.69 -3.31 -7.79
C THR A 204 4.17 -2.17 -6.91
N ASP A 205 5.00 -1.18 -6.59
CA ASP A 205 4.58 -0.03 -5.79
C ASP A 205 3.77 0.95 -6.66
N ARG A 206 2.44 0.84 -6.55
CA ARG A 206 1.48 1.69 -7.27
C ARG A 206 1.67 3.18 -6.98
N SER A 207 2.16 3.54 -5.79
CA SER A 207 2.36 4.93 -5.42
C SER A 207 3.37 5.63 -6.34
N LEU A 208 4.39 4.90 -6.82
CA LEU A 208 5.39 5.41 -7.75
C LEU A 208 4.79 5.69 -9.14
N TYR A 209 3.85 4.86 -9.61
CA TYR A 209 3.14 5.11 -10.86
C TYR A 209 2.27 6.37 -10.79
N PHE A 210 1.61 6.61 -9.66
CA PHE A 210 0.87 7.84 -9.41
C PHE A 210 1.78 9.07 -9.41
N VAL A 211 2.94 8.99 -8.74
CA VAL A 211 3.94 10.07 -8.75
C VAL A 211 4.42 10.35 -10.17
N ARG A 212 4.67 9.31 -11.00
CA ARG A 212 5.11 9.49 -12.40
C ARG A 212 4.05 10.19 -13.23
N ALA A 213 2.78 9.78 -13.12
CA ALA A 213 1.67 10.45 -13.79
C ALA A 213 1.60 11.93 -13.41
N ARG A 214 1.71 12.26 -12.11
CA ARG A 214 1.73 13.65 -11.62
C ARG A 214 2.89 14.45 -12.20
N LEU A 215 4.09 13.89 -12.27
CA LEU A 215 5.26 14.55 -12.86
C LEU A 215 5.06 14.81 -14.36
N LEU A 216 4.52 13.84 -15.11
CA LEU A 216 4.24 13.99 -16.54
C LEU A 216 3.17 15.07 -16.80
N ILE A 217 2.15 15.17 -15.94
CA ILE A 217 1.16 16.26 -15.98
C ILE A 217 1.83 17.62 -15.77
N VAL A 218 2.73 17.74 -14.78
CA VAL A 218 3.48 18.98 -14.51
C VAL A 218 4.40 19.35 -15.66
N LEU A 219 5.03 18.35 -16.30
CA LEU A 219 5.87 18.53 -17.48
C LEU A 219 5.05 18.98 -18.71
N GLY A 220 3.76 18.64 -18.75
CA GLY A 220 2.89 18.86 -19.90
C GLY A 220 3.17 17.90 -21.06
N ASP A 221 3.80 16.76 -20.79
CA ASP A 221 4.06 15.72 -21.79
C ASP A 221 2.86 14.77 -21.87
N ASP A 222 1.83 15.21 -22.60
CA ASP A 222 0.57 14.47 -22.77
C ASP A 222 0.78 13.09 -23.42
N GLN A 223 1.77 12.97 -24.32
CA GLN A 223 2.06 11.71 -25.00
C GLN A 223 2.69 10.71 -24.04
N ALA A 224 3.69 11.13 -23.26
CA ALA A 224 4.31 10.28 -22.26
C ALA A 224 3.32 9.93 -21.14
N LEU A 225 2.44 10.86 -20.75
CA LEU A 225 1.37 10.60 -19.78
C LEU A 225 0.41 9.51 -20.28
N GLU A 226 -0.09 9.60 -21.51
CA GLU A 226 -0.97 8.56 -22.06
C GLU A 226 -0.28 7.20 -22.09
N GLN A 227 0.96 7.13 -22.59
CA GLN A 227 1.71 5.89 -22.63
C GLN A 227 1.86 5.29 -21.22
N HIS A 228 2.28 6.10 -20.26
CA HIS A 228 2.44 5.69 -18.86
C HIS A 228 1.13 5.17 -18.26
N LEU A 229 0.00 5.84 -18.51
CA LEU A 229 -1.30 5.39 -18.00
C LEU A 229 -1.76 4.08 -18.63
N ARG A 230 -1.53 3.87 -19.93
CA ARG A 230 -1.83 2.59 -20.60
C ARG A 230 -1.00 1.45 -20.01
N GLU A 231 0.29 1.66 -19.81
CA GLU A 231 1.18 0.70 -19.15
C GLU A 231 0.74 0.41 -17.71
N THR A 232 0.29 1.44 -16.98
CA THR A 232 -0.20 1.33 -15.61
C THR A 232 -1.47 0.48 -15.55
N VAL A 233 -2.47 0.77 -16.41
CA VAL A 233 -3.73 -0.01 -16.47
C VAL A 233 -3.48 -1.46 -16.89
N ALA A 234 -2.56 -1.70 -17.81
CA ALA A 234 -2.20 -3.07 -18.20
C ALA A 234 -1.54 -3.85 -17.06
N ARG A 235 -0.80 -3.16 -16.18
CA ARG A 235 -0.12 -3.77 -15.03
C ARG A 235 -1.01 -3.92 -13.81
N PHE A 236 -1.94 -2.99 -13.62
CA PHE A 236 -2.89 -2.96 -12.51
C PHE A 236 -4.33 -2.83 -13.06
N PRO A 237 -4.90 -3.92 -13.62
CA PRO A 237 -6.24 -3.89 -14.20
C PRO A 237 -7.35 -3.51 -13.22
N GLU A 238 -7.09 -3.58 -11.92
CA GLU A 238 -7.98 -3.17 -10.83
C GLU A 238 -7.89 -1.68 -10.47
N ASP A 239 -6.91 -0.95 -11.03
CA ASP A 239 -6.70 0.47 -10.74
C ASP A 239 -7.67 1.36 -11.51
N ASP A 240 -8.83 1.62 -10.90
CA ASP A 240 -9.86 2.48 -11.47
C ASP A 240 -9.45 3.96 -11.54
N GLU A 241 -8.50 4.41 -10.70
CA GLU A 241 -8.00 5.79 -10.74
C GLU A 241 -7.21 6.05 -12.02
N SER A 242 -6.29 5.13 -12.37
CA SER A 242 -5.52 5.19 -13.62
C SER A 242 -6.41 5.12 -14.85
N LYS A 243 -7.45 4.26 -14.84
CA LYS A 243 -8.44 4.19 -15.95
C LYS A 243 -9.21 5.51 -16.11
N ALA A 244 -9.66 6.09 -15.00
CA ALA A 244 -10.38 7.36 -15.01
C ALA A 244 -9.50 8.51 -15.50
N LEU A 245 -8.22 8.54 -15.10
CA LEU A 245 -7.26 9.54 -15.55
C LEU A 245 -6.98 9.42 -17.05
N LEU A 246 -6.77 8.21 -17.57
CA LEU A 246 -6.58 7.98 -19.01
C LEU A 246 -7.80 8.40 -19.83
N THR A 247 -9.00 8.03 -19.38
CA THR A 247 -10.26 8.40 -20.03
C THR A 247 -10.40 9.92 -20.11
N ARG A 248 -10.15 10.62 -18.99
CA ARG A 248 -10.22 12.09 -18.94
C ARG A 248 -9.15 12.74 -19.80
N GLN A 249 -7.94 12.19 -19.84
CA GLN A 249 -6.84 12.69 -20.67
C GLN A 249 -7.18 12.62 -22.16
N LEU A 250 -7.65 11.46 -22.63
CA LEU A 250 -8.10 11.27 -24.01
C LEU A 250 -9.24 12.23 -24.37
N ALA A 251 -10.23 12.36 -23.49
CA ALA A 251 -11.35 13.25 -23.72
C ALA A 251 -10.96 14.74 -23.73
N GLY A 252 -10.07 15.15 -22.82
CA GLY A 252 -9.51 16.51 -22.77
C GLY A 252 -8.73 16.89 -24.02
N ALA A 253 -8.08 15.91 -24.66
CA ALA A 253 -7.42 16.06 -25.96
C ALA A 253 -8.39 16.07 -27.16
N GLY A 254 -9.71 15.98 -26.93
CA GLY A 254 -10.73 15.87 -27.98
C GLY A 254 -10.82 14.49 -28.65
N ARG A 255 -10.08 13.49 -28.14
CA ARG A 255 -10.06 12.11 -28.68
C ARG A 255 -11.15 11.27 -28.04
N ILE A 256 -12.41 11.70 -28.22
CA ILE A 256 -13.60 11.07 -27.63
C ILE A 256 -13.75 9.62 -28.09
N ASP A 257 -13.51 9.34 -29.37
CA ASP A 257 -13.59 7.98 -29.92
C ASP A 257 -12.58 7.02 -29.27
N ASP A 258 -11.36 7.48 -28.99
CA ASP A 258 -10.32 6.67 -28.35
C ASP A 258 -10.63 6.40 -26.87
N ALA A 259 -11.18 7.39 -26.18
CA ALA A 259 -11.65 7.25 -24.80
C ALA A 259 -12.80 6.23 -24.70
N GLU A 260 -13.75 6.32 -25.62
CA GLU A 260 -14.85 5.35 -25.71
C GLU A 260 -14.34 3.95 -26.02
N ALA A 261 -13.46 3.80 -27.01
CA ALA A 261 -12.86 2.52 -27.37
C ALA A 261 -12.12 1.88 -26.18
N PHE A 262 -11.39 2.69 -25.41
CA PHE A 262 -10.75 2.25 -24.18
C PHE A 262 -11.77 1.74 -23.14
N LEU A 263 -12.84 2.49 -22.86
CA LEU A 263 -13.86 2.06 -21.90
C LEU A 263 -14.59 0.78 -22.35
N ARG A 264 -14.83 0.60 -23.65
CA ARG A 264 -15.40 -0.63 -24.21
C ARG A 264 -14.47 -1.83 -24.05
N ASP A 265 -13.17 -1.63 -24.26
CA ASP A 265 -12.16 -2.66 -24.01
C ASP A 265 -12.11 -3.07 -22.53
N GLN A 266 -12.27 -2.11 -21.60
CA GLN A 266 -12.38 -2.42 -20.17
C GLN A 266 -13.62 -3.26 -19.83
N ILE A 267 -14.77 -3.00 -20.46
CA ILE A 267 -15.98 -3.83 -20.30
C ILE A 267 -15.72 -5.25 -20.80
N ALA A 268 -15.09 -5.40 -21.97
CA ALA A 268 -14.81 -6.70 -22.57
C ALA A 268 -13.86 -7.58 -21.73
N GLN A 269 -13.02 -6.96 -20.90
CA GLN A 269 -12.07 -7.63 -20.01
C GLN A 269 -12.61 -7.84 -18.59
N SER A 270 -13.78 -7.31 -18.26
CA SER A 270 -14.34 -7.36 -16.90
C SER A 270 -15.16 -8.63 -16.65
N GLU A 271 -14.93 -9.27 -15.50
CA GLU A 271 -15.79 -10.36 -15.00
C GLU A 271 -17.12 -9.83 -14.40
N ALA A 272 -17.18 -8.53 -14.04
CA ALA A 272 -18.34 -7.84 -13.49
C ALA A 272 -18.53 -6.50 -14.23
N PRO A 273 -19.24 -6.51 -15.38
CA PRO A 273 -19.22 -5.40 -16.33
C PRO A 273 -20.07 -4.20 -15.89
N GLU A 274 -20.83 -4.30 -14.78
CA GLU A 274 -21.75 -3.25 -14.33
C GLU A 274 -21.06 -1.91 -14.08
N SER A 275 -19.95 -1.91 -13.33
CA SER A 275 -19.22 -0.68 -13.00
C SER A 275 -18.60 -0.06 -14.25
N SER A 276 -18.07 -0.88 -15.15
CA SER A 276 -17.49 -0.44 -16.42
C SER A 276 -18.55 0.15 -17.36
N HIS A 277 -19.74 -0.46 -17.44
CA HIS A 277 -20.87 0.11 -18.18
C HIS A 277 -21.37 1.42 -17.57
N VAL A 278 -21.46 1.55 -16.24
CA VAL A 278 -21.84 2.82 -15.59
C VAL A 278 -20.88 3.94 -16.00
N THR A 279 -19.57 3.66 -16.03
CA THR A 279 -18.55 4.60 -16.48
C THR A 279 -18.74 4.98 -17.95
N LEU A 280 -18.92 3.99 -18.85
CA LEU A 280 -19.15 4.24 -20.27
C LEU A 280 -20.42 5.06 -20.54
N VAL A 281 -21.54 4.70 -19.92
CA VAL A 281 -22.83 5.42 -20.06
C VAL A 281 -22.69 6.85 -19.57
N THR A 282 -22.01 7.07 -18.43
CA THR A 282 -21.74 8.43 -17.91
C THR A 282 -20.88 9.23 -18.87
N PHE A 283 -19.84 8.60 -19.43
CA PHE A 283 -18.95 9.21 -20.40
C PHE A 283 -19.67 9.62 -21.70
N LEU A 284 -20.48 8.71 -22.27
CA LEU A 284 -21.28 8.97 -23.47
C LEU A 284 -22.27 10.11 -23.22
N ARG A 285 -22.92 10.12 -22.06
CA ARG A 285 -23.88 11.17 -21.72
C ARG A 285 -23.24 12.56 -21.67
N GLN A 286 -22.02 12.65 -21.17
CA GLN A 286 -21.26 13.90 -21.08
C GLN A 286 -20.66 14.36 -22.41
N THR A 287 -20.31 13.44 -23.30
CA THR A 287 -19.51 13.74 -24.51
C THR A 287 -20.29 13.68 -25.81
N ARG A 288 -21.32 12.83 -25.88
CA ARG A 288 -22.18 12.61 -27.06
C ARG A 288 -23.66 12.92 -26.80
N GLY A 289 -24.07 13.01 -25.54
CA GLY A 289 -25.44 13.29 -25.14
C GLY A 289 -26.24 12.05 -24.71
N ASN A 290 -27.49 12.28 -24.32
CA ASN A 290 -28.35 11.25 -23.74
C ASN A 290 -28.72 10.14 -24.72
N GLU A 291 -28.95 10.44 -26.00
CA GLU A 291 -29.31 9.45 -27.03
C GLU A 291 -28.26 8.34 -27.12
N ALA A 292 -26.98 8.70 -27.24
CA ALA A 292 -25.89 7.72 -27.27
C ALA A 292 -25.78 6.89 -25.97
N ALA A 293 -26.10 7.49 -24.82
CA ALA A 293 -26.09 6.79 -23.54
C ALA A 293 -27.29 5.82 -23.41
N LEU A 294 -28.44 6.16 -23.98
CA LEU A 294 -29.62 5.29 -24.04
C LEU A 294 -29.39 4.13 -25.00
N ASP A 295 -28.80 4.36 -26.18
CA ASP A 295 -28.44 3.30 -27.12
C ASP A 295 -27.50 2.26 -26.50
N GLU A 296 -26.50 2.72 -25.73
CA GLU A 296 -25.59 1.84 -24.99
C GLU A 296 -26.32 1.01 -23.92
N LEU A 297 -27.25 1.63 -23.19
CA LEU A 297 -28.06 0.94 -22.18
C LEU A 297 -29.01 -0.07 -22.81
N ASP A 298 -29.61 0.24 -23.95
CA ASP A 298 -30.50 -0.68 -24.67
C ASP A 298 -29.72 -1.91 -25.14
N ALA A 299 -28.53 -1.74 -25.72
CA ALA A 299 -27.64 -2.85 -26.07
C ALA A 299 -27.20 -3.67 -24.84
N ALA A 300 -26.91 -3.01 -23.71
CA ALA A 300 -26.56 -3.69 -22.47
C ALA A 300 -27.74 -4.47 -21.88
N ILE A 301 -28.97 -3.96 -21.97
CA ILE A 301 -30.19 -4.64 -21.50
C ILE A 301 -30.47 -5.90 -22.33
N GLU A 302 -30.26 -5.84 -23.64
CA GLU A 302 -30.37 -7.02 -24.52
C GLU A 302 -29.33 -8.09 -24.18
N THR A 303 -28.10 -7.68 -23.85
CA THR A 303 -27.02 -8.62 -23.54
C THR A 303 -27.15 -9.20 -22.13
N TYR A 304 -27.55 -8.38 -21.16
CA TYR A 304 -27.62 -8.71 -19.74
C TYR A 304 -29.06 -8.60 -19.23
N GLU A 305 -29.96 -9.39 -19.81
CA GLU A 305 -31.41 -9.29 -19.55
C GLU A 305 -31.78 -9.38 -18.07
N ALA A 306 -31.06 -10.15 -17.26
CA ALA A 306 -31.33 -10.28 -15.83
C ALA A 306 -30.87 -9.06 -15.01
N ASN A 307 -30.03 -8.19 -15.57
CA ASN A 307 -29.45 -7.06 -14.86
C ASN A 307 -30.44 -5.90 -14.76
N ARG A 308 -30.88 -5.62 -13.53
CA ARG A 308 -31.86 -4.56 -13.23
C ARG A 308 -31.24 -3.16 -13.23
N LEU A 309 -29.93 -3.05 -13.00
CA LEU A 309 -29.22 -1.77 -12.93
C LEU A 309 -29.31 -1.01 -14.26
N PHE A 310 -29.13 -1.67 -15.40
CA PHE A 310 -29.15 -0.99 -16.71
C PHE A 310 -30.53 -0.37 -17.02
N ARG A 311 -31.62 -1.09 -16.70
CA ARG A 311 -32.98 -0.55 -16.80
C ARG A 311 -33.20 0.65 -15.88
N ALA A 312 -32.66 0.59 -14.65
CA ALA A 312 -32.74 1.70 -13.71
C ALA A 312 -31.95 2.93 -14.17
N LEU A 313 -30.74 2.75 -14.73
CA LEU A 313 -29.95 3.82 -15.32
C LEU A 313 -30.68 4.47 -16.50
N ARG A 314 -31.29 3.65 -17.36
CA ARG A 314 -32.09 4.11 -18.51
C ARG A 314 -33.26 4.97 -18.04
N ALA A 315 -34.02 4.50 -17.05
CA ALA A 315 -35.11 5.26 -16.46
C ALA A 315 -34.65 6.61 -15.90
N GLY A 316 -33.47 6.68 -15.28
CA GLY A 316 -32.88 7.93 -14.82
C GLY A 316 -32.65 8.93 -15.94
N ILE A 317 -32.10 8.49 -17.07
CA ILE A 317 -31.86 9.37 -18.23
C ILE A 317 -33.19 9.83 -18.86
N VAL A 318 -34.15 8.92 -19.04
CA VAL A 318 -35.49 9.22 -19.56
C VAL A 318 -36.21 10.24 -18.66
N TYR A 319 -36.06 10.13 -17.35
CA TYR A 319 -36.59 11.10 -16.38
C TYR A 319 -35.97 12.49 -16.56
N ASP A 320 -34.64 12.56 -16.69
CA ASP A 320 -33.90 13.81 -16.88
C ASP A 320 -34.26 14.51 -18.20
N GLU A 321 -34.69 13.77 -19.23
CA GLU A 321 -35.21 14.31 -20.49
C GLU A 321 -36.64 14.86 -20.39
N GLY A 322 -37.33 14.59 -19.28
CA GLY A 322 -38.67 15.09 -19.00
C GLY A 322 -39.78 14.10 -19.31
N ASP A 323 -39.47 12.88 -19.76
CA ASP A 323 -40.45 11.82 -19.96
C ASP A 323 -40.70 11.05 -18.66
N VAL A 324 -41.33 11.75 -17.72
CA VAL A 324 -41.48 11.31 -16.32
C VAL A 324 -42.33 10.05 -16.21
N ASP A 325 -43.40 9.94 -16.99
CA ASP A 325 -44.33 8.81 -16.92
C ASP A 325 -43.68 7.51 -17.43
N ASP A 326 -42.91 7.58 -18.51
CA ASP A 326 -42.17 6.44 -19.04
C ASP A 326 -41.06 6.01 -18.07
N ALA A 327 -40.31 6.97 -17.51
CA ALA A 327 -39.28 6.68 -16.51
C ALA A 327 -39.84 5.96 -15.27
N ILE A 328 -40.98 6.43 -14.75
CA ILE A 328 -41.67 5.79 -13.62
C ILE A 328 -42.11 4.38 -13.99
N THR A 329 -42.67 4.19 -15.19
CA THR A 329 -43.10 2.89 -15.70
C THR A 329 -41.93 1.90 -15.78
N ILE A 330 -40.78 2.33 -16.30
CA ILE A 330 -39.56 1.51 -16.35
C ILE A 330 -39.11 1.13 -14.94
N MET A 331 -39.06 2.08 -14.01
CA MET A 331 -38.66 1.81 -12.62
C MET A 331 -39.62 0.90 -11.86
N GLN A 332 -40.92 0.96 -12.14
CA GLN A 332 -41.87 -0.01 -11.61
C GLN A 332 -41.58 -1.42 -12.15
N GLY A 333 -41.27 -1.53 -13.43
CA GLY A 333 -40.82 -2.80 -14.04
C GLY A 333 -39.51 -3.33 -13.46
N VAL A 334 -38.59 -2.46 -13.07
CA VAL A 334 -37.35 -2.85 -12.35
C VAL A 334 -37.66 -3.52 -11.01
N LEU A 335 -38.71 -3.09 -10.32
CA LEU A 335 -39.13 -3.64 -9.03
C LEU A 335 -40.03 -4.87 -9.15
N ASP A 336 -40.61 -5.12 -10.32
CA ASP A 336 -41.51 -6.26 -10.52
C ASP A 336 -40.73 -7.58 -10.38
N GLY A 337 -41.27 -8.48 -9.56
CA GLY A 337 -40.60 -9.74 -9.19
C GLY A 337 -39.21 -9.58 -8.56
N ALA A 338 -38.84 -8.40 -8.06
CA ALA A 338 -37.56 -8.18 -7.39
C ALA A 338 -37.57 -8.77 -5.97
N GLU A 339 -36.59 -9.62 -5.68
CA GLU A 339 -36.41 -10.17 -4.33
C GLU A 339 -36.08 -9.06 -3.33
N PRO A 340 -36.59 -9.13 -2.08
CA PRO A 340 -36.24 -8.17 -1.05
C PRO A 340 -34.73 -8.16 -0.78
N GLY A 341 -34.11 -6.99 -0.80
CA GLY A 341 -32.67 -6.85 -0.61
C GLY A 341 -32.20 -5.41 -0.66
N GLU A 342 -30.91 -5.19 -0.39
CA GLU A 342 -30.31 -3.86 -0.40
C GLU A 342 -30.42 -3.18 -1.77
N GLU A 343 -30.20 -3.94 -2.85
CA GLU A 343 -30.34 -3.45 -4.23
C GLU A 343 -31.77 -2.99 -4.53
N THR A 344 -32.77 -3.84 -4.24
CA THR A 344 -34.19 -3.52 -4.39
C THR A 344 -34.59 -2.28 -3.57
N ASN A 345 -34.05 -2.13 -2.36
CA ASN A 345 -34.28 -0.93 -1.54
C ASN A 345 -33.69 0.33 -2.20
N ARG A 346 -32.52 0.24 -2.84
CA ARG A 346 -31.95 1.38 -3.61
C ARG A 346 -32.86 1.76 -4.78
N PHE A 347 -33.38 0.80 -5.54
CA PHE A 347 -34.32 1.08 -6.64
C PHE A 347 -35.64 1.70 -6.15
N LYS A 348 -36.17 1.24 -5.01
CA LYS A 348 -37.34 1.85 -4.36
C LYS A 348 -37.10 3.31 -3.98
N ILE A 349 -35.93 3.62 -3.40
CA ILE A 349 -35.56 5.01 -3.08
C ILE A 349 -35.50 5.87 -4.34
N THR A 350 -34.92 5.35 -5.44
CA THR A 350 -34.88 6.04 -6.73
C THR A 350 -36.28 6.31 -7.27
N LEU A 351 -37.16 5.30 -7.28
CA LEU A 351 -38.55 5.46 -7.73
C LEU A 351 -39.33 6.46 -6.85
N ALA A 352 -39.16 6.39 -5.53
CA ALA A 352 -39.81 7.31 -4.60
C ALA A 352 -39.38 8.78 -4.86
N LYS A 353 -38.12 9.01 -5.25
CA LYS A 353 -37.64 10.34 -5.67
C LYS A 353 -38.26 10.82 -6.98
N MET A 354 -38.50 9.90 -7.93
CA MET A 354 -39.16 10.21 -9.20
C MET A 354 -40.64 10.58 -9.01
N LEU A 355 -41.32 9.94 -8.05
CA LEU A 355 -42.71 10.18 -7.64
C LEU A 355 -42.89 11.47 -6.82
N SER A 356 -42.46 12.61 -7.37
CA SER A 356 -42.41 13.90 -6.67
C SER A 356 -43.71 14.70 -6.73
N ALA A 357 -44.65 14.34 -7.62
CA ALA A 357 -45.92 15.05 -7.77
C ALA A 357 -46.86 14.83 -6.56
N PRO A 358 -47.67 15.82 -6.15
CA PRO A 358 -48.53 15.72 -4.97
C PRO A 358 -49.49 14.53 -4.96
N ASP A 359 -50.02 14.17 -6.13
CA ASP A 359 -50.90 13.04 -6.39
C ASP A 359 -50.17 11.68 -6.35
N GLN A 360 -48.85 11.68 -6.56
CA GLN A 360 -47.98 10.50 -6.50
C GLN A 360 -47.41 10.23 -5.10
N ARG A 361 -47.55 11.17 -4.15
CA ARG A 361 -47.03 11.02 -2.76
C ARG A 361 -47.50 9.76 -2.03
N PRO A 362 -48.76 9.31 -2.14
CA PRO A 362 -49.19 8.08 -1.48
C PRO A 362 -48.45 6.84 -2.03
N ALA A 363 -48.16 6.82 -3.34
CA ALA A 363 -47.39 5.75 -3.96
C ALA A 363 -45.92 5.80 -3.52
N ALA A 364 -45.32 7.00 -3.42
CA ALA A 364 -43.96 7.18 -2.92
C ALA A 364 -43.79 6.71 -1.46
N GLN A 365 -44.83 6.88 -0.62
CA GLN A 365 -44.83 6.46 0.79
C GLN A 365 -45.02 4.94 0.99
N ALA A 366 -45.49 4.24 -0.04
CA ALA A 366 -45.79 2.81 0.03
C ALA A 366 -44.62 1.89 -0.39
N LEU A 367 -43.55 2.48 -0.94
CA LEU A 367 -42.32 1.79 -1.35
C LEU A 367 -41.41 1.50 -0.15
#